data_AF-A0A6N9U0C7-F1
#
_entry.id   AF-A0A6N9U0C7-F1
#
_cell.length_a   1.000
_cell.length_b   1.000
_cell.length_c   1.000
_cell.angle_alpha   90.00
_cell.angle_beta   90.00
_cell.angle_gamma   90.00
#
_symmetry.space_group_name_H-M   'P 1'
#
loop_
_entity.id
_entity.type
_entity.pdbx_description
1 polymer ?
#
loop_
_entity_poly.entity_id
_entity_poly.type
_entity_poly.pdbx_seq_one_letter_code
_entity_poly.pdbx_strand_id
1 'polypeptide(L)'
;LHGQDCRLLLAFDREQADARAAELVRRMGDGPLGPGWAGADQPAVAGAARAHTGPFTVVVLDGDPGSSALRETMAGLAWAGAASGIHLVCLAETPAASPTSPVDATYDTACRASIPFRECGAVAML
;
A
#
# COMPACT_ATOMS: atom_id res chain seq x y z
N LEU A 1 9.74 -33.08 2.70
CA LEU A 1 8.94 -31.84 2.64
C LEU A 1 9.62 -30.90 1.67
N HIS A 2 9.10 -30.76 0.45
CA HIS A 2 9.54 -29.72 -0.46
C HIS A 2 8.96 -28.39 0.06
N GLY A 3 9.81 -27.55 0.64
CA GLY A 3 9.44 -26.22 1.14
C GLY A 3 8.94 -25.37 -0.02
N GLN A 4 7.84 -24.67 0.20
CA GLN A 4 7.07 -23.94 -0.81
C GLN A 4 7.95 -23.04 -1.68
N ASP A 5 7.68 -22.99 -2.99
CA ASP A 5 8.21 -21.97 -3.89
C ASP A 5 7.74 -20.59 -3.39
N CYS A 6 8.62 -19.91 -2.65
CA CYS A 6 8.43 -18.54 -2.20
C CYS A 6 8.36 -17.60 -3.42
N ARG A 7 7.21 -17.53 -4.10
CA ARG A 7 6.85 -16.39 -4.97
C ARG A 7 6.53 -15.12 -4.17
N LEU A 8 6.98 -15.06 -2.92
CA LEU A 8 7.02 -13.86 -2.09
C LEU A 8 8.19 -13.01 -2.59
N LEU A 9 7.90 -11.91 -3.27
CA LEU A 9 8.88 -10.86 -3.49
C LEU A 9 9.13 -10.19 -2.15
N LEU A 10 10.20 -10.61 -1.47
CA LEU A 10 10.57 -10.11 -0.15
C LEU A 10 11.46 -8.88 -0.34
N ALA A 11 11.24 -7.88 0.51
CA ALA A 11 12.06 -6.67 0.61
C ALA A 11 12.65 -6.62 2.03
N PHE A 12 13.64 -7.47 2.28
CA PHE A 12 14.28 -7.60 3.59
C PHE A 12 15.20 -6.43 3.92
N ASP A 13 15.68 -5.74 2.89
CA ASP A 13 16.50 -4.54 3.00
C ASP A 13 15.93 -3.39 2.17
N ARG A 14 16.53 -2.20 2.35
CA ARG A 14 16.07 -0.97 1.71
C ARG A 14 16.24 -0.99 0.20
N GLU A 15 17.33 -1.56 -0.31
CA GLU A 15 17.60 -1.63 -1.75
C GLU A 15 16.56 -2.52 -2.44
N GLN A 16 16.23 -3.65 -1.81
CA GLN A 16 15.15 -4.51 -2.26
C GLN A 16 13.80 -3.80 -2.22
N ALA A 17 13.51 -3.05 -1.15
CA ALA A 17 12.28 -2.28 -1.04
C ALA A 17 12.15 -1.25 -2.18
N ASP A 18 13.22 -0.51 -2.47
CA ASP A 18 13.27 0.45 -3.57
C ASP A 18 13.06 -0.24 -4.92
N ALA A 19 13.74 -1.36 -5.16
CA ALA A 19 13.62 -2.12 -6.41
C ALA A 19 12.19 -2.67 -6.61
N ARG A 20 11.56 -3.19 -5.55
CA ARG A 20 10.17 -3.69 -5.63
C ARG A 20 9.17 -2.57 -5.79
N ALA A 21 9.34 -1.46 -5.09
CA ALA A 21 8.51 -0.27 -5.25
C ALA A 21 8.58 0.26 -6.69
N ALA A 22 9.79 0.36 -7.27
CA ALA A 22 9.99 0.79 -8.64
C ALA A 22 9.32 -0.15 -9.67
N GLU A 23 9.38 -1.47 -9.45
CA GLU A 23 8.70 -2.44 -10.29
C GLU A 23 7.18 -2.23 -10.28
N LEU A 24 6.59 -2.01 -9.11
CA LEU A 24 5.15 -1.77 -8.95
C LEU A 24 4.72 -0.45 -9.57
N VAL A 25 5.50 0.63 -9.39
CA VAL A 25 5.26 1.92 -10.04
C VAL A 25 5.29 1.80 -11.55
N ARG A 26 6.25 1.04 -12.10
CA ARG A 26 6.28 0.79 -13.55
C ARG A 26 5.03 0.07 -14.02
N ARG A 27 4.55 -0.95 -13.28
CA ARG A 27 3.28 -1.63 -13.60
C ARG A 27 2.07 -0.69 -13.52
N MET A 28 2.06 0.29 -12.63
CA MET A 28 1.03 1.33 -12.61
C MET A 28 1.10 2.23 -13.84
N GLY A 29 2.30 2.65 -14.24
CA GLY A 29 2.55 3.43 -15.45
C GLY A 29 2.18 2.71 -16.75
N ASP A 30 2.38 1.39 -16.79
CA ASP A 30 2.00 0.51 -17.90
C ASP A 30 0.50 0.11 -17.85
N GLY A 31 -0.21 0.51 -16.80
CA GLY A 31 -1.59 0.12 -16.51
C GLY A 31 -2.66 1.04 -17.15
N PRO A 32 -3.94 0.82 -16.81
CA PRO A 32 -5.08 1.52 -17.43
C PRO A 32 -5.07 3.05 -17.26
N LEU A 33 -4.45 3.56 -16.19
CA LEU A 33 -4.33 5.00 -15.93
C LEU A 33 -3.09 5.61 -16.61
N GLY A 34 -2.20 4.79 -17.17
CA GLY A 34 -0.98 5.20 -17.83
C GLY A 34 -0.01 5.97 -16.91
N PRO A 35 0.98 6.69 -17.48
CA PRO A 35 1.95 7.48 -16.71
C PRO A 35 1.34 8.59 -15.85
N GLY A 36 0.09 8.98 -16.12
CA GLY A 36 -0.65 10.02 -15.37
C GLY A 36 -1.35 9.51 -14.11
N TRP A 37 -1.18 8.24 -13.73
CA TRP A 37 -1.87 7.61 -12.60
C TRP A 37 -1.79 8.42 -11.29
N ALA A 38 -0.69 9.13 -11.04
CA ALA A 38 -0.49 9.92 -9.83
C ALA A 38 -1.44 11.12 -9.71
N GLY A 39 -1.97 11.62 -10.82
CA GLY A 39 -2.95 12.71 -10.88
C GLY A 39 -4.38 12.25 -11.15
N ALA A 40 -4.63 10.94 -11.23
CA ALA A 40 -5.95 10.41 -11.50
C ALA A 40 -6.91 10.70 -10.34
N ASP A 41 -8.14 11.09 -10.69
CA ASP A 41 -9.19 11.32 -9.71
C ASP A 41 -9.78 10.01 -9.18
N GLN A 42 -10.49 10.10 -8.06
CA GLN A 42 -11.07 8.94 -7.39
C GLN A 42 -12.03 8.13 -8.29
N PRO A 43 -12.92 8.76 -9.09
CA PRO A 43 -13.78 8.02 -10.01
C PRO A 43 -13.01 7.24 -11.09
N ALA A 44 -11.95 7.82 -11.68
CA ALA A 44 -11.14 7.13 -12.67
C ALA A 44 -10.41 5.92 -12.06
N VAL A 45 -9.81 6.09 -10.88
CA VAL A 45 -9.16 5.00 -10.14
C VAL A 45 -10.15 3.89 -9.83
N ALA A 46 -11.33 4.22 -9.29
CA ALA A 46 -12.36 3.23 -8.94
C ALA A 46 -12.92 2.50 -10.17
N GLY A 47 -13.10 3.22 -11.29
CA GLY A 47 -13.53 2.63 -12.56
C GLY A 47 -12.51 1.63 -13.11
N ALA A 48 -11.24 2.02 -13.16
CA ALA A 48 -10.15 1.15 -13.59
C ALA A 48 -10.00 -0.08 -12.68
N ALA A 49 -10.09 0.10 -11.36
CA ALA A 49 -10.01 -1.00 -10.40
C ALA A 49 -11.12 -2.03 -10.59
N ARG A 50 -12.36 -1.60 -10.86
CA ARG A 50 -13.49 -2.50 -11.14
C ARG A 50 -13.36 -3.23 -12.47
N ALA A 51 -12.70 -2.61 -13.45
CA ALA A 51 -12.46 -3.19 -14.76
C ALA A 51 -11.25 -4.14 -14.79
N HIS A 52 -10.44 -4.21 -13.72
CA HIS A 52 -9.27 -5.07 -13.67
C HIS A 52 -9.67 -6.55 -13.64
N THR A 53 -9.25 -7.30 -14.67
CA THR A 53 -9.47 -8.75 -14.78
C THR A 53 -8.18 -9.56 -14.72
N GLY A 54 -7.05 -8.91 -14.49
CA GLY A 54 -5.73 -9.54 -14.44
C GLY A 54 -5.43 -10.20 -13.09
N PRO A 55 -4.21 -10.74 -12.91
CA PRO A 55 -3.76 -11.23 -11.61
C PRO A 55 -3.73 -10.09 -10.59
N PHE A 56 -3.95 -10.45 -9.33
CA PHE A 56 -3.83 -9.53 -8.20
C PHE A 56 -2.50 -9.70 -7.49
N THR A 57 -1.93 -8.58 -7.04
CA THR A 57 -0.74 -8.54 -6.20
C THR A 57 -1.14 -7.95 -4.85
N VAL A 58 -0.86 -8.68 -3.78
CA VAL A 58 -1.00 -8.16 -2.41
C VAL A 58 0.37 -7.74 -1.93
N VAL A 59 0.48 -6.51 -1.44
CA VAL A 59 1.69 -5.97 -0.83
C VAL A 59 1.38 -5.77 0.64
N VAL A 60 2.16 -6.40 1.52
CA VAL A 60 2.07 -6.18 2.96
C VAL A 60 3.16 -5.18 3.32
N LEU A 61 2.75 -4.03 3.83
CA LEU A 61 3.66 -3.01 4.35
C LEU A 61 3.58 -3.03 5.87
N ASP A 62 4.62 -3.56 6.50
CA ASP A 62 4.75 -3.62 7.95
C ASP A 62 5.45 -2.37 8.48
N GLY A 63 4.67 -1.37 8.90
CA GLY A 63 5.18 -0.11 9.43
C GLY A 63 5.75 0.86 8.40
N ASP A 64 6.75 1.65 8.83
CA ASP A 64 7.38 2.69 8.02
C ASP A 64 8.46 2.12 7.08
N PRO A 65 8.34 2.27 5.75
CA PRO A 65 9.34 1.76 4.81
C PRO A 65 10.65 2.58 4.81
N GLY A 66 10.72 3.67 5.59
CA GLY A 66 11.95 4.38 5.89
C GLY A 66 12.14 5.67 5.09
N SER A 67 12.56 5.59 3.82
CA SER A 67 12.87 6.79 3.04
C SER A 67 11.60 7.57 2.67
N SER A 68 11.70 8.89 2.49
CA SER A 68 10.55 9.70 2.03
C SER A 68 10.03 9.21 0.67
N ALA A 69 10.94 8.87 -0.25
CA ALA A 69 10.60 8.32 -1.55
C ALA A 69 9.79 7.01 -1.45
N LEU A 70 10.16 6.10 -0.54
CA LEU A 70 9.39 4.88 -0.31
C LEU A 70 8.03 5.18 0.31
N ARG A 71 7.95 6.08 1.29
CA ARG A 71 6.68 6.48 1.91
C ARG A 71 5.72 7.05 0.87
N GLU A 72 6.18 7.96 0.02
CA GLU A 72 5.38 8.56 -1.07
C GLU A 72 4.97 7.52 -2.10
N THR A 73 5.88 6.61 -2.47
CA THR A 73 5.59 5.54 -3.44
C THR A 73 4.53 4.57 -2.89
N MET A 74 4.66 4.16 -1.63
CA MET A 74 3.67 3.29 -0.98
C MET A 74 2.32 3.99 -0.82
N ALA A 75 2.30 5.30 -0.56
CA ALA A 75 1.08 6.10 -0.53
C ALA A 75 0.39 6.15 -1.90
N GLY A 76 1.15 6.32 -2.98
CA GLY A 76 0.63 6.24 -4.34
C GLY A 76 0.06 4.86 -4.69
N LEU A 77 0.71 3.78 -4.23
CA LEU A 77 0.20 2.41 -4.36
C LEU A 77 -1.08 2.19 -3.56
N ALA A 78 -1.18 2.72 -2.34
CA ALA A 78 -2.40 2.66 -1.54
C ALA A 78 -3.57 3.35 -2.24
N TRP A 79 -3.30 4.51 -2.85
CA TRP A 79 -4.28 5.33 -3.56
C TRP A 79 -4.76 4.69 -4.87
N ALA A 80 -3.83 4.39 -5.78
CA ALA A 80 -4.16 4.04 -7.17
C ALA A 80 -3.77 2.62 -7.58
N GLY A 81 -3.09 1.85 -6.72
CA GLY A 81 -2.59 0.51 -7.06
C GLY A 81 -3.68 -0.44 -7.53
N ALA A 82 -4.90 -0.31 -7.00
CA ALA A 82 -6.03 -1.16 -7.36
C ALA A 82 -6.39 -1.08 -8.85
N ALA A 83 -6.11 0.05 -9.51
CA ALA A 83 -6.32 0.22 -10.96
C ALA A 83 -5.42 -0.71 -11.80
N SER A 84 -4.31 -1.20 -11.22
CA SER A 84 -3.40 -2.18 -11.82
C SER A 84 -3.40 -3.52 -11.07
N GLY A 85 -4.43 -3.79 -10.27
CA GLY A 85 -4.56 -5.03 -9.50
C GLY A 85 -3.60 -5.16 -8.32
N ILE A 86 -3.04 -4.05 -7.82
CA ILE A 86 -2.14 -4.03 -6.67
C ILE A 86 -2.92 -3.56 -5.44
N HIS A 87 -2.93 -4.38 -4.39
CA HIS A 87 -3.62 -4.10 -3.13
C HIS A 87 -2.62 -4.02 -1.99
N LEU A 88 -2.58 -2.87 -1.32
CA LEU A 88 -1.71 -2.64 -0.18
C LEU A 88 -2.44 -2.95 1.13
N VAL A 89 -1.79 -3.72 2.00
CA VAL A 89 -2.20 -3.95 3.39
C VAL A 89 -1.15 -3.30 4.27
N CYS A 90 -1.49 -2.13 4.84
CA CYS A 90 -0.61 -1.38 5.73
C CYS A 90 -0.86 -1.78 7.18
N LEU A 91 0.19 -2.19 7.89
CA LEU A 91 0.17 -2.41 9.33
C LEU A 91 0.76 -1.18 10.03
N ALA A 92 0.03 -0.63 10.99
CA ALA A 92 0.48 0.48 11.81
C ALA A 92 0.31 0.11 13.27
N GLU A 93 1.42 -0.08 13.97
CA GLU A 93 1.41 -0.32 15.41
C GLU A 93 1.17 1.00 16.15
N THR A 94 0.26 0.97 17.11
CA THR A 94 0.01 2.08 18.03
C THR A 94 0.08 1.55 19.46
N PRO A 95 0.45 2.39 20.44
CA PRO A 95 0.43 1.99 21.84
C PRO A 95 -0.94 1.41 22.21
N ALA A 96 -0.94 0.32 22.99
CA ALA A 96 -2.15 -0.37 23.39
C ALA A 96 -3.21 0.62 23.89
N ALA A 97 -4.38 0.61 23.25
CA ALA A 97 -5.50 1.42 23.67
C ALA A 97 -5.92 0.97 25.07
N SER A 98 -5.83 1.86 26.06
CA SER A 98 -6.53 1.65 27.32
C SER A 98 -8.05 1.78 27.08
N PRO A 99 -8.91 1.35 28.02
CA PRO A 99 -10.35 1.62 27.95
C PRO A 99 -10.71 3.11 27.86
N THR A 100 -9.73 3.99 28.09
CA THR A 100 -9.83 5.45 28.02
C THR A 100 -9.13 6.05 26.81
N SER A 101 -8.49 5.25 25.94
CA SER A 101 -7.95 5.72 24.66
C SER A 101 -9.02 5.50 23.60
N PRO A 102 -9.72 6.56 23.18
CA PRO A 102 -10.82 6.40 22.24
C PRO A 102 -10.26 6.00 20.85
N VAL A 103 -11.07 5.23 20.12
CA VAL A 103 -10.74 4.60 18.83
C VAL A 103 -10.22 5.60 17.79
N ASP A 104 -10.79 6.80 17.78
CA ASP A 104 -10.39 7.94 16.94
C ASP A 104 -8.95 8.40 17.24
N ALA A 105 -8.56 8.49 18.52
CA ALA A 105 -7.19 8.84 18.90
C ALA A 105 -6.17 7.77 18.48
N THR A 106 -6.54 6.49 18.57
CA THR A 106 -5.72 5.38 18.07
C THR A 106 -5.56 5.46 16.55
N TYR A 107 -6.66 5.69 15.83
CA TYR A 107 -6.63 5.85 14.37
C TYR A 107 -5.78 7.05 13.93
N ASP A 108 -5.95 8.21 14.56
CA ASP A 108 -5.16 9.41 14.27
C ASP A 108 -3.66 9.18 14.54
N THR A 109 -3.33 8.42 15.58
CA THR A 109 -1.95 8.03 15.89
C THR A 109 -1.37 7.14 14.78
N ALA A 110 -2.15 6.16 14.30
CA ALA A 110 -1.74 5.29 13.20
C ALA A 110 -1.52 6.08 11.89
N CYS A 111 -2.43 7.02 11.56
CA CYS A 111 -2.30 7.89 10.38
C CYS A 111 -1.09 8.82 10.44
N ARG A 112 -0.66 9.24 11.65
CA ARG A 112 0.58 10.02 11.83
C ARG A 112 1.83 9.16 11.70
N ALA A 113 1.77 7.89 12.09
CA ALA A 113 2.89 6.96 12.02
C ALA A 113 3.19 6.49 10.59
N SER A 114 2.16 6.35 9.74
CA SER A 114 2.31 5.82 8.38
C SER A 114 1.46 6.58 7.36
N ILE A 115 2.12 7.28 6.44
CA ILE A 115 1.46 7.96 5.31
C ILE A 115 0.66 6.96 4.44
N PRO A 116 1.23 5.81 4.01
CA PRO A 116 0.48 4.83 3.23
C PRO A 116 -0.78 4.31 3.92
N PHE A 117 -0.74 4.15 5.25
CA PHE A 117 -1.92 3.73 6.03
C PHE A 117 -3.05 4.74 5.93
N ARG A 118 -2.75 6.05 5.99
CA ARG A 118 -3.76 7.12 5.84
C ARG A 118 -4.42 7.13 4.47
N GLU A 119 -3.68 6.78 3.42
CA GLU A 119 -4.21 6.75 2.05
C GLU A 119 -5.00 5.46 1.74
N CYS A 120 -5.03 4.47 2.66
CA CYS A 120 -5.87 3.28 2.50
C CYS A 120 -7.37 3.65 2.57
N GLY A 121 -8.16 3.14 1.62
CA GLY A 121 -9.60 3.39 1.57
C GLY A 121 -10.45 2.63 2.59
N ALA A 122 -9.85 1.71 3.36
CA ALA A 122 -10.52 0.94 4.41
C ALA A 122 -9.52 0.56 5.51
N VAL A 123 -10.01 0.46 6.75
CA VAL A 123 -9.19 0.23 7.95
C VAL A 123 -9.89 -0.78 8.85
N ALA A 124 -9.11 -1.69 9.42
CA ALA A 124 -9.53 -2.57 10.50
C ALA A 124 -8.63 -2.31 11.71
N MET A 125 -9.23 -2.20 12.90
CA MET A 125 -8.49 -2.16 14.16
C MET A 125 -8.65 -3.49 14.88
N LEU A 126 -7.53 -4.01 15.39
CA LEU A 126 -7.42 -5.32 16.04
C LEU A 126 -7.25 -5.17 17.55
#